data_AF-A0A847M0V6-F1
#
_entry.id   AF-A0A847M0V6-F1
#
_cell.length_a   1.000
_cell.length_b   1.000
_cell.length_c   1.000
_cell.angle_alpha   90.00
_cell.angle_beta   90.00
_cell.angle_gamma   90.00
#
_symmetry.space_group_name_H-M   'P 1'
#
loop_
_entity.id
_entity.type
_entity.pdbx_description
1 polymer ?
#
loop_
_entity_poly.entity_id
_entity_poly.type
_entity_poly.pdbx_seq_one_letter_code
_entity_poly.pdbx_strand_id
1 'polypeptide(L)'
;MEERKKRLVELKKKQESYEKQLVQLFKSLGQEALSKGAVQGSPFRDELAEYSRLDREERELRGTLEKLESLLTKEKALKSKHKELSQRIRSDEKDLTIQQVALGVSVLTCTEVPEVIFPLKQQYEALIHQLEETEDHLSLLEQEESKDFFSFIGKQSRKLVLHAGRAGKEREIKKISQKAGETLLQSSLGDYELQEEAANLMNLAAATLKAVTSGRTELDVLSQSLDALERDFQQLGVEGNPIRSKKNLEKGLQKVQDELENLFEITGKKLSESDAEIGSIDPAIQPMIDEIQLVKKDLLSIARQIEILTTELEIAKMQHEIGKLQETIKQHELRQERERRFIADAQHRIDELSDKIQSLQHVLD
;
A
#
# COMPACT_ATOMS: atom_id res chain seq x y z
N MET A 1 40.13 34.55 -9.13
CA MET A 1 39.95 33.36 -8.25
C MET A 1 38.52 32.83 -8.26
N GLU A 2 37.50 33.68 -8.12
CA GLU A 2 36.09 33.23 -8.09
C GLU A 2 35.61 32.63 -9.41
N GLU A 3 35.95 33.21 -10.55
CA GLU A 3 35.58 32.69 -11.88
C GLU A 3 36.17 31.29 -12.15
N ARG A 4 37.43 31.07 -11.77
CA ARG A 4 38.08 29.74 -11.89
C ARG A 4 37.41 28.69 -11.00
N LYS A 5 37.00 29.06 -9.78
CA LYS A 5 36.23 28.18 -8.89
C LYS A 5 34.84 27.87 -9.47
N LYS A 6 34.14 28.85 -10.03
CA LYS A 6 32.84 28.65 -10.69
C LYS A 6 32.97 27.69 -11.88
N ARG A 7 33.97 27.89 -12.74
CA ARG A 7 34.26 27.03 -13.88
C ARG A 7 34.58 25.59 -13.48
N LEU A 8 35.30 25.39 -12.37
CA LEU A 8 35.56 24.04 -11.82
C LEU A 8 34.29 23.34 -11.37
N VAL A 9 33.36 24.06 -10.71
CA VAL A 9 32.05 23.51 -10.33
C VAL A 9 31.22 23.13 -11.55
N GLU A 10 31.22 23.97 -12.59
CA GLU A 10 30.52 23.68 -13.86
C GLU A 10 31.09 22.44 -14.56
N LEU A 11 32.41 22.29 -14.61
CA LEU A 11 33.06 21.12 -15.20
C LEU A 11 32.75 19.84 -14.41
N LYS A 12 32.74 19.88 -13.07
CA LYS A 12 32.33 18.74 -12.24
C LYS A 12 30.89 18.32 -12.49
N LYS A 13 29.96 19.28 -12.59
CA LYS A 13 28.57 19.00 -12.96
C LYS A 13 28.44 18.40 -14.35
N LYS A 14 29.22 18.89 -15.32
CA LYS A 14 29.28 18.32 -16.67
C LYS A 14 29.83 16.90 -16.65
N GLN A 15 30.89 16.64 -15.88
CA GLN A 15 31.44 15.30 -15.70
C GLN A 15 30.38 14.33 -15.16
N GLU A 16 29.70 14.67 -14.06
CA GLU A 16 28.64 13.84 -13.47
C GLU A 16 27.50 13.57 -14.48
N SER A 17 27.13 14.57 -15.28
CA SER A 17 26.12 14.40 -16.33
C SER A 17 26.57 13.44 -17.43
N TYR A 18 27.82 13.55 -17.89
CA TYR A 18 28.37 12.71 -18.95
C TYR A 18 28.62 11.29 -18.45
N GLU A 19 29.01 11.10 -17.18
CA GLU A 19 29.13 9.78 -16.56
C GLU A 19 27.77 9.06 -16.50
N LYS A 20 26.69 9.77 -16.14
CA LYS A 20 25.32 9.22 -16.18
C LYS A 20 24.88 8.88 -17.61
N GLN A 21 25.16 9.76 -18.57
CA GLN A 21 24.86 9.51 -19.97
C GLN A 21 25.61 8.27 -20.47
N LEU A 22 26.89 8.12 -20.10
CA LEU A 22 27.71 6.98 -20.48
C LEU A 22 27.13 5.65 -19.95
N VAL A 23 26.69 5.62 -18.68
CA VAL A 23 26.02 4.44 -18.11
C VAL A 23 24.73 4.10 -18.87
N GLN A 24 23.92 5.11 -19.22
CA GLN A 24 22.72 4.90 -20.03
C GLN A 24 23.04 4.37 -21.43
N LEU A 25 24.09 4.89 -22.08
CA LEU A 25 24.53 4.40 -23.38
C LEU A 25 25.03 2.95 -23.30
N PHE A 26 25.75 2.56 -22.24
CA PHE A 26 26.12 1.17 -22.03
C PHE A 26 24.89 0.26 -21.87
N LYS A 27 23.92 0.65 -21.05
CA LYS A 27 22.67 -0.11 -20.89
C LYS A 27 21.92 -0.26 -22.22
N SER A 28 21.75 0.82 -22.97
CA SER A 28 21.09 0.78 -24.28
C SER A 28 21.82 -0.12 -25.27
N LEU A 29 23.15 -0.01 -25.36
CA LEU A 29 23.97 -0.85 -26.23
C LEU A 29 23.87 -2.33 -25.85
N GLY A 30 23.96 -2.65 -24.56
CA GLY A 30 23.84 -4.02 -24.07
C GLY A 30 22.44 -4.61 -24.26
N GLN A 31 21.39 -3.79 -24.12
CA GLN A 31 20.03 -4.20 -24.41
C GLN A 31 19.86 -4.52 -25.89
N GLU A 32 20.31 -3.64 -26.78
CA GLU A 32 20.24 -3.85 -28.24
C GLU A 32 21.03 -5.11 -28.64
N ALA A 33 22.20 -5.31 -28.03
CA ALA A 33 23.05 -6.47 -28.20
C ALA A 33 22.38 -7.80 -27.82
N LEU A 34 21.86 -7.90 -26.59
CA LEU A 34 21.32 -9.16 -26.06
C LEU A 34 19.88 -9.43 -26.52
N SER A 35 19.02 -8.42 -26.54
CA SER A 35 17.59 -8.61 -26.83
C SER A 35 17.27 -8.73 -28.32
N LYS A 36 18.01 -8.02 -29.18
CA LYS A 36 17.82 -8.07 -30.64
C LYS A 36 18.81 -8.99 -31.35
N GLY A 37 19.68 -9.65 -30.59
CA GLY A 37 20.67 -10.59 -31.13
C GLY A 37 21.71 -9.91 -32.02
N ALA A 38 22.04 -8.65 -31.74
CA ALA A 38 23.02 -7.87 -32.51
C ALA A 38 24.48 -8.34 -32.31
N VAL A 39 24.67 -9.34 -31.44
CA VAL A 39 25.92 -10.08 -31.23
C VAL A 39 25.68 -11.58 -31.32
N GLN A 40 26.59 -12.27 -32.00
CA GLN A 40 26.62 -13.73 -32.06
C GLN A 40 28.03 -14.24 -31.70
N GLY A 41 28.10 -15.36 -30.98
CA GLY A 41 29.34 -16.13 -30.81
C GLY A 41 30.06 -16.00 -29.47
N SER A 42 31.34 -16.40 -29.49
CA SER A 42 32.14 -16.80 -28.32
C SER A 42 32.40 -15.74 -27.23
N PRO A 43 32.51 -14.42 -27.48
CA PRO A 43 32.83 -13.49 -26.40
C PRO A 43 31.63 -13.15 -25.50
N PHE A 44 30.38 -13.43 -25.92
CA PHE A 44 29.16 -13.05 -25.19
C PHE A 44 28.26 -14.24 -24.84
N ARG A 45 28.78 -15.47 -24.90
CA ARG A 45 27.98 -16.68 -24.72
C ARG A 45 27.32 -16.76 -23.35
N ASP A 46 28.07 -16.37 -22.31
CA ASP A 46 27.59 -16.44 -20.93
C ASP A 46 26.51 -15.37 -20.68
N GLU A 47 26.72 -14.15 -21.21
CA GLU A 47 25.76 -13.05 -21.14
C GLU A 47 24.46 -13.36 -21.90
N LEU A 48 24.55 -14.00 -23.07
CA LEU A 48 23.37 -14.45 -23.82
C LEU A 48 22.59 -15.55 -23.10
N ALA A 49 23.28 -16.48 -22.44
CA ALA A 49 22.65 -17.53 -21.64
C ALA A 49 21.95 -16.94 -20.41
N GLU A 50 22.61 -15.99 -19.73
CA GLU A 50 22.04 -15.30 -18.56
C GLU A 50 20.84 -14.43 -18.95
N TYR A 51 20.94 -13.68 -20.06
CA TYR A 51 19.81 -12.92 -20.61
C TYR A 51 18.62 -13.82 -20.91
N SER A 52 18.85 -14.97 -21.56
CA SER A 52 17.78 -15.92 -21.88
C SER A 52 17.11 -16.48 -20.61
N ARG A 53 17.88 -16.70 -19.54
CA ARG A 53 17.36 -17.12 -18.22
C ARG A 53 16.49 -16.02 -17.60
N LEU A 54 17.03 -14.81 -17.50
CA LEU A 54 16.37 -13.67 -16.86
C LEU A 54 15.12 -13.21 -17.63
N ASP A 55 15.19 -13.17 -18.97
CA ASP A 55 14.05 -12.81 -19.82
C ASP A 55 12.91 -13.84 -19.72
N ARG A 56 13.25 -15.13 -19.61
CA ARG A 56 12.26 -16.17 -19.33
C ARG A 56 11.64 -15.99 -17.95
N GLU A 57 12.45 -15.75 -16.93
CA GLU A 57 11.99 -15.52 -15.55
C GLU A 57 11.09 -14.27 -15.48
N GLU A 58 11.47 -13.18 -16.15
CA GLU A 58 10.67 -11.95 -16.22
C GLU A 58 9.30 -12.23 -16.86
N ARG A 59 9.28 -12.95 -17.99
CA ARG A 59 8.04 -13.35 -18.68
C ARG A 59 7.15 -14.25 -17.81
N GLU A 60 7.74 -15.22 -17.10
CA GLU A 60 7.02 -16.09 -16.18
C GLU A 60 6.43 -15.31 -14.99
N LEU A 61 7.20 -14.40 -14.39
CA LEU A 61 6.75 -13.53 -13.30
C LEU A 61 5.65 -12.57 -13.74
N ARG A 62 5.80 -11.90 -14.90
CA ARG A 62 4.76 -11.02 -15.48
C ARG A 62 3.48 -11.79 -15.76
N GLY A 63 3.57 -12.95 -16.43
CA GLY A 63 2.41 -13.78 -16.71
C GLY A 63 1.70 -14.28 -15.45
N THR A 64 2.45 -14.57 -14.39
CA THR A 64 1.88 -14.96 -13.09
C THR A 64 1.21 -13.78 -12.39
N LEU A 65 1.82 -12.59 -12.42
CA LEU A 65 1.26 -11.36 -11.87
C LEU A 65 -0.06 -10.96 -12.57
N GLU A 66 -0.09 -10.97 -13.89
CA GLU A 66 -1.30 -10.65 -14.67
C GLU A 66 -2.47 -11.59 -14.33
N LYS A 67 -2.18 -12.91 -14.25
CA LYS A 67 -3.17 -13.89 -13.80
C LYS A 67 -3.64 -13.61 -12.39
N LEU A 68 -2.72 -13.34 -11.46
CA LEU A 68 -3.03 -13.04 -10.07
C LEU A 68 -3.90 -11.78 -9.92
N GLU A 69 -3.62 -10.72 -10.68
CA GLU A 69 -4.43 -9.51 -10.71
C GLU A 69 -5.84 -9.77 -11.26
N SER A 70 -5.95 -10.57 -12.32
CA SER A 70 -7.25 -11.00 -12.84
C SER A 70 -8.05 -11.79 -11.79
N LEU A 71 -7.42 -12.71 -11.06
CA LEU A 71 -8.11 -13.46 -10.01
C LEU A 71 -8.51 -12.57 -8.82
N LEU A 72 -7.65 -11.65 -8.38
CA LEU A 72 -7.96 -10.70 -7.30
C LEU A 72 -9.15 -9.79 -7.65
N THR A 73 -9.24 -9.32 -8.90
CA THR A 73 -10.38 -8.50 -9.35
C THR A 73 -11.68 -9.32 -9.37
N LYS A 74 -11.63 -10.57 -9.84
CA LYS A 74 -12.76 -11.52 -9.77
C LYS A 74 -13.17 -11.80 -8.32
N GLU A 75 -12.22 -12.04 -7.43
CA GLU A 75 -12.46 -12.29 -6.00
C GLU A 75 -13.24 -11.14 -5.36
N LYS A 76 -12.77 -9.91 -5.58
CA LYS A 76 -13.40 -8.71 -5.05
C LYS A 76 -14.83 -8.56 -5.56
N ALA A 77 -15.06 -8.80 -6.86
CA ALA A 77 -16.38 -8.73 -7.46
C ALA A 77 -17.33 -9.80 -6.90
N LEU A 78 -16.88 -11.04 -6.78
CA LEU A 78 -17.66 -12.14 -6.21
C LEU A 78 -17.98 -11.91 -4.73
N LYS A 79 -17.01 -11.45 -3.92
CA LYS A 79 -17.23 -11.10 -2.51
C LYS A 79 -18.22 -9.95 -2.34
N SER A 80 -18.20 -8.94 -3.22
CA SER A 80 -19.19 -7.85 -3.19
C SER A 80 -20.59 -8.39 -3.47
N LYS A 81 -20.75 -9.15 -4.56
CA LYS A 81 -22.04 -9.76 -4.93
C LYS A 81 -22.58 -10.68 -3.84
N HIS A 82 -21.71 -11.52 -3.27
CA HIS A 82 -22.08 -12.40 -2.16
C HIS A 82 -22.56 -11.61 -0.94
N LYS A 83 -21.89 -10.51 -0.60
CA LYS A 83 -22.29 -9.65 0.52
C LYS A 83 -23.64 -8.96 0.26
N GLU A 84 -23.82 -8.38 -0.92
CA GLU A 84 -25.06 -7.71 -1.33
C GLU A 84 -26.24 -8.69 -1.32
N LEU A 85 -26.07 -9.87 -1.93
CA LEU A 85 -27.09 -10.90 -1.98
C LEU A 85 -27.42 -11.45 -0.58
N SER A 86 -26.41 -11.68 0.26
CA SER A 86 -26.62 -12.11 1.65
C SER A 86 -27.41 -11.08 2.47
N GLN A 87 -27.13 -9.78 2.28
CA GLN A 87 -27.88 -8.72 2.93
C GLN A 87 -29.33 -8.65 2.46
N ARG A 88 -29.55 -8.81 1.16
CA ARG A 88 -30.90 -8.85 0.57
C ARG A 88 -31.70 -10.02 1.11
N ILE A 89 -31.14 -11.24 1.09
CA ILE A 89 -31.78 -12.45 1.64
C ILE A 89 -32.18 -12.23 3.10
N ARG A 90 -31.31 -11.63 3.93
CA ARG A 90 -31.63 -11.33 5.33
C ARG A 90 -32.76 -10.32 5.49
N SER A 91 -32.93 -9.40 4.55
CA SER A 91 -34.07 -8.48 4.53
C SER A 91 -35.35 -9.23 4.17
N ASP A 92 -35.30 -9.98 3.06
CA ASP A 92 -36.42 -10.74 2.54
C ASP A 92 -36.88 -11.82 3.55
N GLU A 93 -35.97 -12.43 4.31
CA GLU A 93 -36.30 -13.38 5.41
C GLU A 93 -37.06 -12.72 6.56
N LYS A 94 -36.71 -11.48 6.92
CA LYS A 94 -37.43 -10.72 7.96
C LYS A 94 -38.82 -10.35 7.46
N ASP A 95 -38.92 -9.88 6.23
CA ASP A 95 -40.20 -9.52 5.60
C ASP A 95 -41.09 -10.75 5.47
N LEU A 96 -40.53 -11.89 5.06
CA LEU A 96 -41.23 -13.17 5.01
C LEU A 96 -41.75 -13.58 6.39
N THR A 97 -40.94 -13.44 7.45
CA THR A 97 -41.37 -13.75 8.83
C THR A 97 -42.58 -12.89 9.24
N ILE A 98 -42.57 -11.59 8.90
CA ILE A 98 -43.68 -10.68 9.20
C ILE A 98 -44.92 -11.07 8.40
N GLN A 99 -44.75 -11.36 7.10
CA GLN A 99 -45.84 -11.78 6.21
C GLN A 99 -46.45 -13.11 6.65
N GLN A 100 -45.65 -14.07 7.11
CA GLN A 100 -46.11 -15.35 7.66
C GLN A 100 -46.92 -15.15 8.95
N VAL A 101 -46.48 -14.27 9.86
CA VAL A 101 -47.26 -13.92 11.04
C VAL A 101 -48.60 -13.30 10.65
N ALA A 102 -48.61 -12.32 9.74
CA ALA A 102 -49.82 -11.65 9.30
C ALA A 102 -50.81 -12.61 8.62
N LEU A 103 -50.30 -13.45 7.71
CA LEU A 103 -51.07 -14.51 7.06
C LEU A 103 -51.67 -15.48 8.08
N GLY A 104 -50.86 -15.92 9.05
CA GLY A 104 -51.32 -16.83 10.08
C GLY A 104 -52.37 -16.22 10.99
N VAL A 105 -52.22 -14.97 11.42
CA VAL A 105 -53.26 -14.25 12.17
C VAL A 105 -54.55 -14.19 11.35
N SER A 106 -54.47 -13.76 10.08
CA SER A 106 -55.64 -13.62 9.19
C SER A 106 -56.42 -14.93 9.05
N VAL A 107 -55.74 -16.08 8.96
CA VAL A 107 -56.42 -17.38 8.86
C VAL A 107 -56.88 -17.90 10.22
N LEU A 108 -56.11 -17.75 11.29
CA LEU A 108 -56.49 -18.27 12.62
C LEU A 108 -57.71 -17.56 13.21
N THR A 109 -57.96 -16.30 12.82
CA THR A 109 -59.15 -15.55 13.23
C THR A 109 -60.40 -15.84 12.39
N CYS A 110 -60.28 -16.58 11.28
CA CYS A 110 -61.42 -16.98 10.47
C CYS A 110 -62.30 -18.01 11.21
N THR A 111 -63.61 -18.00 10.97
CA THR A 111 -64.55 -18.96 11.56
C THR A 111 -64.28 -20.39 11.08
N GLU A 112 -64.00 -20.54 9.79
CA GLU A 112 -63.58 -21.79 9.15
C GLU A 112 -62.08 -21.70 8.85
N VAL A 113 -61.37 -22.83 8.99
CA VAL A 113 -59.95 -22.93 8.67
C VAL A 113 -59.66 -24.24 7.95
N PRO A 114 -58.61 -24.30 7.10
CA PRO A 114 -58.17 -25.55 6.50
C PRO A 114 -57.84 -26.59 7.57
N GLU A 115 -58.09 -27.87 7.28
CA GLU A 115 -57.85 -28.98 8.22
C GLU A 115 -56.41 -29.00 8.76
N VAL A 116 -55.43 -28.66 7.90
CA VAL A 116 -54.01 -28.57 8.25
C VAL A 116 -53.68 -27.47 9.28
N ILE A 117 -54.53 -26.45 9.41
CA ILE A 117 -54.37 -25.33 10.36
C ILE A 117 -55.21 -25.52 11.62
N PHE A 118 -56.22 -26.38 11.58
CA PHE A 118 -57.16 -26.57 12.70
C PHE A 118 -56.49 -26.83 14.07
N PRO A 119 -55.46 -27.68 14.21
CA PRO A 119 -54.77 -27.86 15.49
C PRO A 119 -54.09 -26.59 16.01
N LEU A 120 -53.57 -25.75 15.11
CA LEU A 120 -52.95 -24.47 15.46
C LEU A 120 -54.00 -23.44 15.88
N LYS A 121 -55.19 -23.47 15.28
CA LYS A 121 -56.33 -22.65 15.69
C LYS A 121 -56.75 -22.92 17.12
N GLN A 122 -56.89 -24.19 17.51
CA GLN A 122 -57.23 -24.55 18.88
C GLN A 122 -56.21 -24.04 19.91
N GLN A 123 -54.91 -24.12 19.58
CA GLN A 123 -53.84 -23.59 20.43
C GLN A 123 -53.88 -22.06 20.52
N TYR A 124 -54.16 -21.40 19.39
CA TYR A 124 -54.29 -19.95 19.31
C TYR A 124 -55.46 -19.45 20.17
N GLU A 125 -56.65 -20.03 20.01
CA GLU A 125 -57.85 -19.67 20.78
C GLU A 125 -57.66 -19.90 22.29
N ALA A 126 -57.04 -21.02 22.68
CA ALA A 126 -56.73 -21.29 24.09
C ALA A 126 -55.80 -20.22 24.70
N LEU A 127 -54.80 -19.74 23.96
CA LEU A 127 -53.91 -18.68 24.41
C LEU A 127 -54.60 -17.31 24.47
N ILE A 128 -55.52 -17.03 23.53
CA ILE A 128 -56.34 -15.81 23.57
C ILE A 128 -57.19 -15.79 24.83
N HIS A 129 -57.90 -16.87 25.16
CA HIS A 129 -58.67 -16.97 26.40
C HIS A 129 -57.80 -16.80 27.64
N GLN A 130 -56.62 -17.43 27.67
CA GLN A 130 -55.67 -17.25 28.76
C GLN A 130 -55.10 -15.83 28.86
N LEU A 131 -55.10 -15.03 27.77
CA LEU A 131 -54.70 -13.62 27.80
C LEU A 131 -55.83 -12.75 28.35
N GLU A 132 -57.07 -12.99 27.93
CA GLU A 132 -58.28 -12.35 28.45
C GLU A 132 -58.37 -12.55 29.97
N GLU A 133 -58.21 -13.79 30.45
CA GLU A 133 -58.16 -14.10 31.89
C GLU A 133 -57.07 -13.32 32.63
N THR A 134 -55.88 -13.17 32.04
CA THR A 134 -54.81 -12.38 32.68
C THR A 134 -55.09 -10.89 32.70
N GLU A 135 -55.82 -10.36 31.72
CA GLU A 135 -56.27 -8.97 31.68
C GLU A 135 -57.29 -8.70 32.78
N ASP A 136 -58.25 -9.60 32.94
CA ASP A 136 -59.25 -9.55 34.01
C ASP A 136 -58.56 -9.59 35.38
N HIS A 137 -57.58 -10.47 35.58
CA HIS A 137 -56.81 -10.50 36.84
C HIS A 137 -55.98 -9.24 37.10
N LEU A 138 -55.40 -8.63 36.06
CA LEU A 138 -54.68 -7.36 36.19
C LEU A 138 -55.63 -6.22 36.58
N SER A 139 -56.82 -6.15 35.98
CA SER A 139 -57.81 -5.13 36.30
C SER A 139 -58.36 -5.29 37.72
N LEU A 140 -58.59 -6.52 38.19
CA LEU A 140 -58.96 -6.81 39.57
C LEU A 140 -57.87 -6.38 40.56
N LEU A 141 -56.60 -6.70 40.27
CA LEU A 141 -55.47 -6.26 41.09
C LEU A 141 -55.35 -4.74 41.12
N GLU A 142 -55.69 -4.03 40.04
CA GLU A 142 -55.67 -2.57 39.99
C GLU A 142 -56.65 -1.94 40.97
N GLN A 143 -57.83 -2.53 41.09
CA GLN A 143 -58.91 -2.11 42.00
C GLN A 143 -58.62 -2.45 43.48
N GLU A 144 -57.70 -3.37 43.79
CA GLU A 144 -57.33 -3.69 45.18
C GLU A 144 -56.63 -2.49 45.88
N GLU A 145 -57.17 -1.98 46.98
CA GLU A 145 -56.45 -0.99 47.82
C GLU A 145 -55.33 -1.65 48.64
N SER A 146 -54.12 -1.08 48.59
CA SER A 146 -53.00 -1.51 49.44
C SER A 146 -53.11 -0.88 50.83
N LYS A 147 -53.29 -1.71 51.86
CA LYS A 147 -53.49 -1.28 53.25
C LYS A 147 -52.20 -0.93 54.00
N ASP A 148 -51.07 -1.47 53.55
CA ASP A 148 -49.75 -1.29 54.15
C ASP A 148 -48.61 -1.48 53.12
N PHE A 149 -47.37 -1.20 53.53
CA PHE A 149 -46.19 -1.27 52.66
C PHE A 149 -45.94 -2.69 52.11
N PHE A 150 -46.20 -3.74 52.91
CA PHE A 150 -46.00 -5.12 52.47
C PHE A 150 -47.07 -5.59 51.47
N SER A 151 -48.33 -5.19 51.64
CA SER A 151 -49.39 -5.44 50.65
C SER A 151 -49.18 -4.66 49.36
N PHE A 152 -48.60 -3.45 49.42
CA PHE A 152 -48.16 -2.73 48.24
C PHE A 152 -47.09 -3.52 47.46
N ILE A 153 -46.02 -3.98 48.11
CA ILE A 153 -44.97 -4.80 47.47
C ILE A 153 -45.55 -6.10 46.88
N GLY A 154 -46.42 -6.78 47.63
CA GLY A 154 -47.08 -8.01 47.17
C GLY A 154 -47.97 -7.78 45.94
N LYS A 155 -48.71 -6.66 45.90
CA LYS A 155 -49.50 -6.25 44.73
C LYS A 155 -48.62 -5.96 43.51
N GLN A 156 -47.52 -5.22 43.68
CA GLN A 156 -46.59 -4.94 42.56
C GLN A 156 -45.90 -6.19 42.04
N SER A 157 -45.52 -7.11 42.92
CA SER A 157 -44.90 -8.38 42.54
C SER A 157 -45.86 -9.26 41.73
N ARG A 158 -47.13 -9.36 42.17
CA ARG A 158 -48.18 -10.07 41.42
C ARG A 158 -48.43 -9.45 40.04
N LYS A 159 -48.50 -8.11 39.95
CA LYS A 159 -48.60 -7.40 38.66
C LYS A 159 -47.44 -7.74 37.73
N LEU A 160 -46.20 -7.70 38.23
CA LEU A 160 -45.01 -7.99 37.42
C LEU A 160 -45.02 -9.43 36.88
N VAL A 161 -45.40 -10.40 37.71
CA VAL A 161 -45.55 -11.81 37.29
C VAL A 161 -46.61 -11.95 36.19
N LEU A 162 -47.76 -11.30 36.35
CA LEU A 162 -48.83 -11.33 35.33
C LEU A 162 -48.41 -10.65 34.03
N HIS A 163 -47.74 -9.49 34.08
CA HIS A 163 -47.19 -8.85 32.88
C HIS A 163 -46.13 -9.73 32.18
N ALA A 164 -45.25 -10.38 32.94
CA ALA A 164 -44.27 -11.31 32.38
C ALA A 164 -44.94 -12.54 31.74
N GLY A 165 -45.96 -13.10 32.40
CA GLY A 165 -46.77 -14.20 31.87
C GLY A 165 -47.53 -13.82 30.60
N ARG A 166 -48.15 -12.64 30.58
CA ARG A 166 -48.84 -12.08 29.40
C ARG A 166 -47.88 -11.91 28.22
N ALA A 167 -46.72 -11.28 28.45
CA ALA A 167 -45.70 -11.13 27.41
C ALA A 167 -45.18 -12.48 26.89
N GLY A 168 -45.14 -13.51 27.75
CA GLY A 168 -44.84 -14.89 27.36
C GLY A 168 -45.88 -15.46 26.38
N LYS A 169 -47.17 -15.34 26.72
CA LYS A 169 -48.30 -15.79 25.88
C LYS A 169 -48.38 -15.03 24.56
N GLU A 170 -48.20 -13.71 24.56
CA GLU A 170 -48.17 -12.90 23.33
C GLU A 170 -47.06 -13.35 22.35
N ARG A 171 -45.89 -13.73 22.88
CA ARG A 171 -44.82 -14.33 22.07
C ARG A 171 -45.19 -15.70 21.52
N GLU A 172 -45.91 -16.50 22.29
CA GLU A 172 -46.36 -17.83 21.87
C GLU A 172 -47.44 -17.75 20.78
N ILE A 173 -48.38 -16.82 20.92
CA ILE A 173 -49.35 -16.47 19.89
C ILE A 173 -48.64 -16.11 18.59
N LYS A 174 -47.64 -15.21 18.66
CA LYS A 174 -46.86 -14.83 17.47
C LYS A 174 -46.18 -16.04 16.81
N LYS A 175 -45.66 -16.99 17.59
CA LYS A 175 -45.04 -18.23 17.06
C LYS A 175 -46.07 -19.14 16.40
N ILE A 176 -47.25 -19.30 17.00
CA ILE A 176 -48.33 -20.12 16.42
C ILE A 176 -48.84 -19.49 15.14
N SER A 177 -49.04 -18.17 15.12
CA SER A 177 -49.40 -17.43 13.91
C SER A 177 -48.33 -17.60 12.82
N GLN A 178 -47.05 -17.40 13.13
CA GLN A 178 -45.98 -17.64 12.17
C GLN A 178 -46.05 -19.07 11.60
N LYS A 179 -46.19 -20.07 12.47
CA LYS A 179 -46.27 -21.48 12.08
C LYS A 179 -47.49 -21.78 11.21
N ALA A 180 -48.63 -21.14 11.49
CA ALA A 180 -49.84 -21.27 10.66
C ALA A 180 -49.61 -20.69 9.26
N GLY A 181 -49.02 -19.49 9.16
CA GLY A 181 -48.63 -18.90 7.88
C GLY A 181 -47.62 -19.73 7.10
N GLU A 182 -46.60 -20.28 7.78
CA GLU A 182 -45.63 -21.21 7.18
C GLU A 182 -46.30 -22.49 6.65
N THR A 183 -47.19 -23.08 7.46
CA THR A 183 -47.90 -24.31 7.09
C THR A 183 -48.78 -24.07 5.87
N LEU A 184 -49.49 -22.94 5.80
CA LEU A 184 -50.29 -22.55 4.63
C LEU A 184 -49.46 -22.42 3.36
N LEU A 185 -48.27 -21.83 3.44
CA LEU A 185 -47.38 -21.68 2.28
C LEU A 185 -46.83 -23.00 1.75
N GLN A 186 -46.73 -24.02 2.60
CA GLN A 186 -46.17 -25.33 2.26
C GLN A 186 -47.23 -26.36 1.87
N SER A 187 -48.49 -26.12 2.21
CA SER A 187 -49.59 -27.07 2.01
C SER A 187 -50.41 -26.73 0.78
N SER A 188 -50.94 -27.76 0.10
CA SER A 188 -51.96 -27.55 -0.92
C SER A 188 -53.30 -27.34 -0.23
N LEU A 189 -53.94 -26.20 -0.47
CA LEU A 189 -55.24 -25.85 0.13
C LEU A 189 -56.41 -26.70 -0.39
N GLY A 190 -56.19 -27.52 -1.42
CA GLY A 190 -57.26 -28.32 -2.03
C GLY A 190 -58.35 -27.42 -2.59
N ASP A 191 -59.60 -27.70 -2.24
CA ASP A 191 -60.79 -26.92 -2.63
C ASP A 191 -61.11 -25.76 -1.65
N TYR A 192 -60.25 -25.50 -0.66
CA TYR A 192 -60.51 -24.46 0.34
C TYR A 192 -60.18 -23.05 -0.22
N GLU A 193 -61.19 -22.19 -0.30
CA GLU A 193 -61.02 -20.79 -0.71
C GLU A 193 -60.64 -19.90 0.49
N LEU A 194 -59.47 -19.28 0.41
CA LEU A 194 -59.05 -18.26 1.37
C LEU A 194 -59.86 -16.97 1.16
N GLN A 195 -60.12 -16.27 2.26
CA GLN A 195 -60.60 -14.89 2.21
C GLN A 195 -59.61 -14.01 1.43
N GLU A 196 -60.12 -12.96 0.77
CA GLU A 196 -59.34 -12.10 -0.13
C GLU A 196 -58.06 -11.54 0.52
N GLU A 197 -58.13 -11.09 1.78
CA GLU A 197 -56.98 -10.58 2.52
C GLU A 197 -55.92 -11.67 2.77
N ALA A 198 -56.34 -12.85 3.21
CA ALA A 198 -55.46 -14.01 3.42
C ALA A 198 -54.84 -14.50 2.10
N ALA A 199 -55.60 -14.50 1.00
CA ALA A 199 -55.11 -14.86 -0.32
C ALA A 199 -54.04 -13.87 -0.82
N ASN A 200 -54.25 -12.57 -0.62
CA ASN A 200 -53.28 -11.53 -0.97
C ASN A 200 -51.98 -11.66 -0.16
N LEU A 201 -52.10 -11.88 1.16
CA LEU A 201 -50.95 -12.12 2.05
C LEU A 201 -50.20 -13.41 1.68
N MET A 202 -50.93 -14.46 1.30
CA MET A 202 -50.33 -15.72 0.85
C MET A 202 -49.55 -15.54 -0.44
N ASN A 203 -50.10 -14.82 -1.43
CA ASN A 203 -49.41 -14.53 -2.69
C ASN A 203 -48.14 -13.71 -2.46
N LEU A 204 -48.21 -12.68 -1.61
CA LEU A 204 -47.05 -11.86 -1.24
C LEU A 204 -45.98 -12.71 -0.55
N ALA A 205 -46.35 -13.49 0.46
CA ALA A 205 -45.45 -14.35 1.20
C ALA A 205 -44.84 -15.46 0.32
N ALA A 206 -45.60 -16.02 -0.62
CA ALA A 206 -45.11 -16.99 -1.59
C ALA A 206 -44.09 -16.38 -2.56
N ALA A 207 -44.33 -15.15 -3.03
CA ALA A 207 -43.38 -14.41 -3.86
C ALA A 207 -42.07 -14.13 -3.11
N THR A 208 -42.16 -13.67 -1.85
CA THR A 208 -40.99 -13.43 -0.98
C THR A 208 -40.25 -14.74 -0.69
N LEU A 209 -40.94 -15.83 -0.39
CA LEU A 209 -40.34 -17.15 -0.18
C LEU A 209 -39.59 -17.64 -1.42
N LYS A 210 -40.16 -17.43 -2.61
CA LYS A 210 -39.49 -17.73 -3.89
C LYS A 210 -38.24 -16.86 -4.09
N ALA A 211 -38.28 -15.58 -3.73
CA ALA A 211 -37.12 -14.69 -3.79
C ALA A 211 -36.00 -15.13 -2.83
N VAL A 212 -36.35 -15.50 -1.59
CA VAL A 212 -35.38 -16.02 -0.60
C VAL A 212 -34.75 -17.32 -1.07
N THR A 213 -35.55 -18.27 -1.55
CA THR A 213 -35.05 -19.58 -2.00
C THR A 213 -34.16 -19.46 -3.24
N SER A 214 -34.59 -18.68 -4.25
CA SER A 214 -33.74 -18.39 -5.42
C SER A 214 -32.46 -17.64 -5.02
N GLY A 215 -32.56 -16.63 -4.16
CA GLY A 215 -31.40 -15.93 -3.62
C GLY A 215 -30.41 -16.87 -2.91
N ARG A 216 -30.90 -17.83 -2.11
CA ARG A 216 -30.05 -18.84 -1.46
C ARG A 216 -29.34 -19.72 -2.48
N THR A 217 -30.04 -20.19 -3.52
CA THR A 217 -29.39 -20.97 -4.59
C THR A 217 -28.32 -20.18 -5.34
N GLU A 218 -28.57 -18.89 -5.61
CA GLU A 218 -27.56 -18.00 -6.20
C GLU A 218 -26.37 -17.77 -5.26
N LEU A 219 -26.62 -17.65 -3.95
CA LEU A 219 -25.57 -17.53 -2.94
C LEU A 219 -24.68 -18.78 -2.93
N ASP A 220 -25.27 -19.97 -2.97
CA ASP A 220 -24.52 -21.24 -3.02
C ASP A 220 -23.64 -21.34 -4.28
N VAL A 221 -24.15 -20.90 -5.43
CA VAL A 221 -23.37 -20.83 -6.69
C VAL A 221 -22.21 -19.83 -6.57
N LEU A 222 -22.43 -18.68 -5.91
CA LEU A 222 -21.37 -17.72 -5.63
C LEU A 222 -20.32 -18.29 -4.67
N SER A 223 -20.73 -19.04 -3.64
CA SER A 223 -19.81 -19.73 -2.73
C SER A 223 -18.96 -20.76 -3.48
N GLN A 224 -19.57 -21.58 -4.33
CA GLN A 224 -18.82 -22.53 -5.18
C GLN A 224 -17.85 -21.82 -6.13
N SER A 225 -18.22 -20.64 -6.64
CA SER A 225 -17.36 -19.82 -7.49
C SER A 225 -16.18 -19.24 -6.70
N LEU A 226 -16.38 -18.85 -5.44
CA LEU A 226 -15.30 -18.42 -4.55
C LEU A 226 -14.36 -19.57 -4.21
N ASP A 227 -14.88 -20.76 -3.92
CA ASP A 227 -14.07 -21.96 -3.67
C ASP A 227 -13.24 -22.36 -4.90
N ALA A 228 -13.83 -22.23 -6.11
CA ALA A 228 -13.10 -22.46 -7.36
C ALA A 228 -11.95 -21.44 -7.51
N LEU A 229 -12.20 -20.18 -7.17
CA LEU A 229 -11.18 -19.14 -7.22
C LEU A 229 -10.04 -19.38 -6.22
N GLU A 230 -10.34 -19.92 -5.04
CA GLU A 230 -9.31 -20.35 -4.08
C GLU A 230 -8.39 -21.44 -4.66
N ARG A 231 -8.95 -22.39 -5.41
CA ARG A 231 -8.15 -23.40 -6.13
C ARG A 231 -7.31 -22.78 -7.23
N ASP A 232 -7.84 -21.79 -7.96
CA ASP A 232 -7.08 -21.07 -8.99
C ASP A 232 -5.88 -20.32 -8.38
N PHE A 233 -6.04 -19.71 -7.20
CA PHE A 233 -4.90 -19.11 -6.47
C PHE A 233 -3.86 -20.18 -6.07
N GLN A 234 -4.29 -21.33 -5.56
CA GLN A 234 -3.37 -22.42 -5.21
C GLN A 234 -2.59 -22.95 -6.42
N GLN A 235 -3.23 -23.07 -7.59
CA GLN A 235 -2.56 -23.48 -8.84
C GLN A 235 -1.49 -22.48 -9.30
N LEU A 236 -1.61 -21.20 -8.95
CA LEU A 236 -0.58 -20.19 -9.20
C LEU A 236 0.57 -20.23 -8.17
N GLY A 237 0.59 -21.19 -7.24
CA GLY A 237 1.56 -21.25 -6.15
C GLY A 237 1.37 -20.15 -5.11
N VAL A 238 0.19 -19.53 -5.09
CA VAL A 238 -0.17 -18.49 -4.13
C VAL A 238 -0.76 -19.15 -2.89
N GLU A 239 0.11 -19.52 -1.96
CA GLU A 239 -0.29 -20.05 -0.67
C GLU A 239 -0.59 -18.93 0.33
N GLY A 240 -1.74 -19.02 1.00
CA GLY A 240 -2.13 -18.09 2.06
C GLY A 240 -2.74 -16.79 1.56
N ASN A 241 -2.02 -15.68 1.62
CA ASN A 241 -2.56 -14.34 1.36
C ASN A 241 -2.20 -13.85 -0.06
N PRO A 242 -3.15 -13.79 -1.01
CA PRO A 242 -2.89 -13.41 -2.40
C PRO A 242 -2.31 -12.00 -2.57
N ILE A 243 -2.69 -11.06 -1.69
CA ILE A 243 -2.17 -9.70 -1.71
C ILE A 243 -0.68 -9.68 -1.35
N ARG A 244 -0.28 -10.50 -0.37
CA ARG A 244 1.13 -10.62 0.03
C ARG A 244 1.95 -11.28 -1.08
N SER A 245 1.42 -12.31 -1.72
CA SER A 245 2.08 -13.00 -2.84
C SER A 245 2.24 -12.09 -4.05
N LYS A 246 1.25 -11.25 -4.38
CA LYS A 246 1.39 -10.21 -5.40
C LYS A 246 2.58 -9.31 -5.13
N LYS A 247 2.68 -8.79 -3.91
CA LYS A 247 3.76 -7.89 -3.49
C LYS A 247 5.15 -8.56 -3.53
N ASN A 248 5.21 -9.86 -3.27
CA ASN A 248 6.45 -10.63 -3.38
C ASN A 248 6.83 -10.86 -4.84
N LEU A 249 5.88 -11.16 -5.72
CA LEU A 249 6.10 -11.32 -7.15
C LEU A 249 6.53 -9.98 -7.80
N GLU A 250 5.93 -8.85 -7.42
CA GLU A 250 6.36 -7.51 -7.85
C GLU A 250 7.82 -7.23 -7.47
N LYS A 251 8.22 -7.59 -6.24
CA LYS A 251 9.62 -7.49 -5.81
C LYS A 251 10.55 -8.43 -6.58
N GLY A 252 10.10 -9.64 -6.89
CA GLY A 252 10.84 -10.58 -7.73
C GLY A 252 11.05 -10.01 -9.12
N LEU A 253 9.99 -9.46 -9.73
CA LEU A 253 10.04 -8.84 -11.04
C LEU A 253 11.01 -7.66 -11.06
N GLN A 254 10.95 -6.78 -10.06
CA GLN A 254 11.90 -5.67 -9.96
C GLN A 254 13.34 -6.16 -9.85
N LYS A 255 13.60 -7.21 -9.06
CA LYS A 255 14.96 -7.77 -8.96
C LYS A 255 15.47 -8.30 -10.29
N VAL A 256 14.64 -9.04 -11.03
CA VAL A 256 15.00 -9.55 -12.36
C VAL A 256 15.25 -8.40 -13.34
N GLN A 257 14.46 -7.33 -13.27
CA GLN A 257 14.68 -6.12 -14.07
C GLN A 257 15.98 -5.41 -13.72
N ASP A 258 16.31 -5.29 -12.44
CA ASP A 258 17.58 -4.72 -11.97
C ASP A 258 18.77 -5.59 -12.42
N GLU A 259 18.63 -6.92 -12.38
CA GLU A 259 19.64 -7.87 -12.87
C GLU A 259 19.83 -7.77 -14.39
N LEU A 260 18.74 -7.62 -15.15
CA LEU A 260 18.77 -7.37 -16.60
C LEU A 260 19.46 -6.03 -16.91
N GLU A 261 19.15 -4.95 -16.20
CA GLU A 261 19.81 -3.66 -16.38
C GLU A 261 21.31 -3.73 -16.13
N ASN A 262 21.73 -4.46 -15.09
CA ASN A 262 23.14 -4.66 -14.79
C ASN A 262 23.83 -5.50 -15.88
N LEU A 263 23.16 -6.56 -16.36
CA LEU A 263 23.66 -7.39 -17.45
C LEU A 263 23.83 -6.56 -18.75
N PHE A 264 22.88 -5.68 -19.04
CA PHE A 264 22.98 -4.75 -20.17
C PHE A 264 24.16 -3.78 -20.01
N GLU A 265 24.34 -3.19 -18.84
CA GLU A 265 25.46 -2.28 -18.58
C GLU A 265 26.82 -2.98 -18.78
N ILE A 266 27.00 -4.18 -18.18
CA ILE A 266 28.23 -4.97 -18.29
C ILE A 266 28.50 -5.33 -19.75
N THR A 267 27.47 -5.78 -20.46
CA THR A 267 27.60 -6.20 -21.86
C THR A 267 27.91 -5.02 -22.78
N GLY A 268 27.21 -3.90 -22.62
CA GLY A 268 27.47 -2.68 -23.41
C GLY A 268 28.85 -2.11 -23.15
N LYS A 269 29.33 -2.14 -21.90
CA LYS A 269 30.69 -1.75 -21.58
C LYS A 269 31.72 -2.65 -22.28
N LYS A 270 31.56 -3.97 -22.16
CA LYS A 270 32.43 -4.98 -22.80
C LYS A 270 32.43 -4.84 -24.33
N LEU A 271 31.27 -4.54 -24.94
CA LEU A 271 31.16 -4.25 -26.37
C LEU A 271 31.91 -3.00 -26.78
N SER A 272 31.76 -1.91 -26.02
CA SER A 272 32.43 -0.65 -26.32
C SER A 272 33.96 -0.71 -26.18
N GLU A 273 34.47 -1.70 -25.46
CA GLU A 273 35.90 -1.89 -25.16
C GLU A 273 36.52 -3.02 -25.98
N SER A 274 35.71 -3.77 -26.76
CA SER A 274 36.21 -4.88 -27.54
C SER A 274 36.88 -4.38 -28.83
N ASP A 275 38.18 -4.64 -28.96
CA ASP A 275 38.92 -4.52 -30.23
C ASP A 275 38.55 -5.66 -31.22
N ALA A 276 37.60 -6.52 -30.86
CA ALA A 276 37.28 -7.73 -31.61
C ALA A 276 36.77 -7.39 -33.01
N GLU A 277 37.54 -7.85 -33.99
CA GLU A 277 37.22 -8.08 -35.40
C GLU A 277 35.76 -7.78 -35.77
N ILE A 278 35.61 -6.70 -36.54
CA ILE A 278 34.43 -6.07 -37.13
C ILE A 278 33.48 -7.03 -37.90
N GLY A 279 33.70 -8.34 -37.87
CA GLY A 279 32.90 -9.35 -38.58
C GLY A 279 31.66 -9.87 -37.86
N SER A 280 31.52 -9.69 -36.54
CA SER A 280 30.45 -10.33 -35.72
C SER A 280 29.51 -9.37 -34.98
N ILE A 281 29.62 -8.07 -35.22
CA ILE A 281 28.79 -7.03 -34.61
C ILE A 281 27.84 -6.47 -35.70
N ASP A 282 26.54 -6.38 -35.39
CA ASP A 282 25.57 -5.80 -36.31
C ASP A 282 25.93 -4.32 -36.61
N PRO A 283 26.05 -3.91 -37.89
CA PRO A 283 26.28 -2.51 -38.25
C PRO A 283 25.28 -1.53 -37.64
N ALA A 284 24.07 -2.00 -37.29
CA ALA A 284 23.04 -1.19 -36.65
C ALA A 284 23.45 -0.64 -35.27
N ILE A 285 24.37 -1.30 -34.55
CA ILE A 285 24.82 -0.87 -33.22
C ILE A 285 26.10 -0.01 -33.24
N GLN A 286 26.75 0.12 -34.39
CA GLN A 286 27.95 0.94 -34.56
C GLN A 286 27.76 2.42 -34.17
N PRO A 287 26.65 3.10 -34.52
CA PRO A 287 26.43 4.49 -34.11
C PRO A 287 26.43 4.69 -32.59
N MET A 288 25.93 3.71 -31.83
CA MET A 288 25.93 3.76 -30.36
C MET A 288 27.35 3.59 -29.81
N ILE A 289 28.15 2.72 -30.42
CA ILE A 289 29.57 2.55 -30.05
C ILE A 289 30.33 3.85 -30.33
N ASP A 290 30.12 4.49 -31.48
CA ASP A 290 30.76 5.76 -31.83
C ASP A 290 30.37 6.89 -30.85
N GLU A 291 29.10 6.96 -30.45
CA GLU A 291 28.61 7.91 -29.44
C GLU A 291 29.28 7.66 -28.08
N ILE A 292 29.39 6.40 -27.64
CA ILE A 292 30.09 6.03 -26.41
C ILE A 292 31.56 6.48 -26.46
N GLN A 293 32.24 6.26 -27.57
CA GLN A 293 33.64 6.67 -27.73
C GLN A 293 33.80 8.20 -27.70
N LEU A 294 32.86 8.94 -28.31
CA LEU A 294 32.83 10.39 -28.23
C LEU A 294 32.66 10.88 -26.79
N VAL A 295 31.69 10.32 -26.05
CA VAL A 295 31.44 10.67 -24.65
C VAL A 295 32.65 10.32 -23.76
N LYS A 296 33.29 9.16 -23.97
CA LYS A 296 34.54 8.78 -23.27
C LYS A 296 35.65 9.81 -23.53
N LYS A 297 35.82 10.26 -24.77
CA LYS A 297 36.81 11.27 -25.14
C LYS A 297 36.51 12.64 -24.49
N ASP A 298 35.25 13.04 -24.48
CA ASP A 298 34.82 14.29 -23.84
C ASP A 298 35.02 14.23 -22.31
N LEU A 299 34.73 13.10 -21.67
CA LEU A 299 35.03 12.88 -20.25
C LEU A 299 36.52 13.00 -19.94
N LEU A 300 37.39 12.40 -20.76
CA LEU A 300 38.84 12.54 -20.60
C LEU A 300 39.30 13.99 -20.77
N SER A 301 38.72 14.72 -21.72
CA SER A 301 38.99 16.16 -21.92
C SER A 301 38.55 16.99 -20.71
N ILE A 302 37.36 16.73 -20.18
CA ILE A 302 36.83 17.40 -18.98
C ILE A 302 37.70 17.10 -17.75
N ALA A 303 38.08 15.82 -17.54
CA ALA A 303 38.93 15.41 -16.44
C ALA A 303 40.27 16.15 -16.46
N ARG A 304 40.91 16.24 -17.64
CA ARG A 304 42.14 17.01 -17.83
C ARG A 304 41.95 18.50 -17.57
N GLN A 305 40.83 19.09 -17.99
CA GLN A 305 40.55 20.50 -17.70
C GLN A 305 40.32 20.76 -16.20
N ILE A 306 39.68 19.83 -15.49
CA ILE A 306 39.53 19.90 -14.04
C ILE A 306 40.89 19.84 -13.36
N GLU A 307 41.78 18.94 -13.78
CA GLU A 307 43.14 18.81 -13.25
C GLU A 307 43.94 20.11 -13.45
N ILE A 308 43.91 20.67 -14.67
CA ILE A 308 44.56 21.95 -14.98
C ILE A 308 44.01 23.09 -14.12
N LEU A 309 42.69 23.24 -14.01
CA LEU A 309 42.10 24.32 -13.20
C LEU A 309 42.36 24.14 -11.71
N THR A 310 42.44 22.90 -11.23
CA THR A 310 42.75 22.60 -9.83
C THR A 310 44.20 22.98 -9.51
N THR A 311 45.14 22.58 -10.36
CA THR A 311 46.56 22.94 -10.24
C THR A 311 46.79 24.45 -10.36
N GLU A 312 46.11 25.13 -11.31
CA GLU A 312 46.16 26.60 -11.42
C GLU A 312 45.66 27.32 -10.15
N LEU A 313 44.61 26.79 -9.51
CA LEU A 313 44.08 27.33 -8.27
C LEU A 313 45.05 27.12 -7.10
N GLU A 314 45.75 26.00 -7.05
CA GLU A 314 46.79 25.72 -6.05
C GLU A 314 48.01 26.64 -6.22
N ILE A 315 48.51 26.80 -7.44
CA ILE A 315 49.59 27.74 -7.74
C ILE A 315 49.19 29.15 -7.32
N ALA A 316 47.97 29.60 -7.65
CA ALA A 316 47.51 30.93 -7.27
C ALA A 316 47.41 31.12 -5.74
N LYS A 317 47.05 30.07 -4.99
CA LYS A 317 47.07 30.11 -3.52
C LYS A 317 48.50 30.24 -3.00
N MET A 318 49.42 29.42 -3.49
CA MET A 318 50.83 29.47 -3.08
C MET A 318 51.47 30.82 -3.43
N GLN A 319 51.19 31.39 -4.60
CA GLN A 319 51.65 32.72 -4.98
C GLN A 319 51.11 33.81 -4.06
N HIS A 320 49.85 33.72 -3.65
CA HIS A 320 49.27 34.65 -2.68
C HIS A 320 49.94 34.55 -1.30
N GLU A 321 50.27 33.34 -0.85
CA GLU A 321 51.02 33.11 0.40
C GLU A 321 52.45 33.63 0.32
N ILE A 322 53.14 33.38 -0.80
CA ILE A 322 54.47 33.95 -1.06
C ILE A 322 54.41 35.48 -0.98
N GLY A 323 53.41 36.12 -1.60
CA GLY A 323 53.24 37.57 -1.52
C GLY A 323 53.10 38.09 -0.09
N LYS A 324 52.32 37.41 0.76
CA LYS A 324 52.20 37.76 2.19
C LYS A 324 53.51 37.60 2.96
N LEU A 325 54.23 36.52 2.69
CA LEU A 325 55.53 36.26 3.31
C LEU A 325 56.57 37.30 2.87
N GLN A 326 56.60 37.66 1.58
CA GLN A 326 57.46 38.72 1.06
C GLN A 326 57.16 40.08 1.71
N GLU A 327 55.88 40.42 1.88
CA GLU A 327 55.47 41.65 2.57
C GLU A 327 55.92 41.64 4.04
N THR A 328 55.80 40.50 4.71
CA THR A 328 56.25 40.30 6.10
C THR A 328 57.77 40.41 6.21
N ILE A 329 58.53 39.80 5.29
CA ILE A 329 59.99 39.92 5.22
C ILE A 329 60.38 41.39 5.07
N LYS A 330 59.77 42.11 4.13
CA LYS A 330 60.04 43.54 3.91
C LYS A 330 59.78 44.39 5.15
N GLN A 331 58.71 44.09 5.90
CA GLN A 331 58.43 44.76 7.17
C GLN A 331 59.52 44.48 8.23
N HIS A 332 60.01 43.23 8.31
CA HIS A 332 61.12 42.87 9.20
C HIS A 332 62.45 43.51 8.79
N GLU A 333 62.76 43.57 7.50
CA GLU A 333 63.97 44.25 6.98
C GLU A 333 63.96 45.74 7.36
N LEU A 334 62.84 46.44 7.14
CA LEU A 334 62.67 47.83 7.55
C LEU A 334 62.83 48.02 9.07
N ARG A 335 62.37 47.06 9.86
CA ARG A 335 62.56 47.07 11.32
C ARG A 335 64.03 46.88 11.70
N GLN A 336 64.72 45.92 11.07
CA GLN A 336 66.16 45.71 11.29
C GLN A 336 66.98 46.94 10.91
N GLU A 337 66.66 47.61 9.80
CA GLU A 337 67.34 48.87 9.44
C GLU A 337 67.16 49.94 10.50
N ARG A 338 65.95 50.09 11.05
CA ARG A 338 65.69 51.02 12.16
C ARG A 338 66.50 50.64 13.40
N GLU A 339 66.49 49.37 13.78
CA GLU A 339 67.24 48.85 14.92
C GLU A 339 68.75 49.06 14.74
N ARG A 340 69.30 48.85 13.53
CA ARG A 340 70.71 49.14 13.22
C ARG A 340 71.06 50.62 13.39
N ARG A 341 70.18 51.54 12.98
CA ARG A 341 70.37 52.98 13.21
C ARG A 341 70.40 53.29 14.71
N PHE A 342 69.47 52.74 15.49
CA PHE A 342 69.48 52.89 16.94
C PHE A 342 70.77 52.36 17.60
N ILE A 343 71.29 51.22 17.14
CA ILE A 343 72.57 50.68 17.64
C ILE A 343 73.72 51.61 17.28
N ALA A 344 73.78 52.12 16.05
CA ALA A 344 74.82 53.05 15.62
C ALA A 344 74.79 54.36 16.43
N ASP A 345 73.60 54.92 16.68
CA ASP A 345 73.43 56.11 17.52
C ASP A 345 73.89 55.85 18.97
N ALA A 346 73.58 54.67 19.51
CA ALA A 346 74.03 54.26 20.84
C ALA A 346 75.55 54.07 20.90
N GLN A 347 76.18 53.50 19.87
CA GLN A 347 77.63 53.36 19.76
C GLN A 347 78.32 54.72 19.72
N HIS A 348 77.86 55.63 18.85
CA HIS A 348 78.37 57.00 18.81
C HIS A 348 78.25 57.68 20.17
N ARG A 349 77.14 57.45 20.88
CA ARG A 349 76.95 58.01 22.22
C ARG A 349 77.88 57.41 23.26
N ILE A 350 78.20 56.12 23.16
CA ILE A 350 79.22 55.46 23.99
C ILE A 350 80.57 56.10 23.73
N ASP A 351 80.97 56.26 22.46
CA ASP A 351 82.26 56.85 22.10
C ASP A 351 82.38 58.29 22.63
N GLU A 352 81.36 59.14 22.45
CA GLU A 352 81.31 60.49 23.03
C GLU A 352 81.45 60.49 24.55
N LEU A 353 80.76 59.57 25.24
CA LEU A 353 80.83 59.45 26.69
C LEU A 353 82.19 58.93 27.15
N SER A 354 82.79 57.99 26.41
CA SER A 354 84.13 57.46 26.66
C SER A 354 85.21 58.53 26.51
N ASP A 355 85.16 59.35 25.46
CA ASP A 355 86.06 60.49 25.27
C ASP A 355 85.91 61.51 26.40
N LYS A 356 84.66 61.75 26.83
CA LYS A 356 84.38 62.64 27.96
C LYS A 356 84.88 62.07 29.29
N ILE A 357 84.79 60.76 29.49
CA ILE A 357 85.36 60.09 30.66
C ILE A 357 86.89 60.21 30.64
N GLN A 358 87.54 59.95 29.50
CA GLN A 358 89.00 60.08 29.37
C GLN A 358 89.48 61.51 29.66
N SER A 359 88.80 62.52 29.10
CA SER A 359 89.16 63.91 29.39
C SER A 359 88.96 64.29 30.86
N LEU A 360 87.92 63.79 31.52
CA LEU A 360 87.72 63.98 32.97
C LEU A 360 88.75 63.22 33.81
N GLN A 361 89.17 62.02 33.41
CA GLN A 361 90.25 61.28 34.05
C GLN A 361 91.57 62.05 33.98
N HIS A 362 91.87 62.68 32.84
CA HIS A 362 93.08 63.51 32.68
C HIS A 362 93.10 64.80 33.52
N VAL A 363 91.95 65.23 34.05
CA VAL A 363 91.86 66.37 34.99
C VAL A 363 92.01 65.92 36.44
N LEU A 364 91.79 64.62 36.72
CA LEU A 364 91.94 64.02 38.04
C LEU A 364 93.37 63.54 38.32
N ASP A 365 94.16 63.27 37.28
CA ASP A 365 95.63 63.12 37.31
C ASP A 365 96.32 64.50 37.35
#